data_AF-A0A3C1HV27-F1
#
_entry.id   AF-A0A3C1HV27-F1
#
_cell.length_a   1.000
_cell.length_b   1.000
_cell.length_c   1.000
_cell.angle_alpha   90.00
_cell.angle_beta   90.00
_cell.angle_gamma   90.00
#
_symmetry.space_group_name_H-M   'P 1'
#
loop_
_entity.id
_entity.type
_entity.pdbx_description
1 polymer ?
#
loop_
_entity_poly.entity_id
_entity_poly.type
_entity_poly.pdbx_seq_one_letter_code
_entity_poly.pdbx_strand_id
1 'polypeptide(L)' 'LYAGDSDVDIQTAANACIPCISVTWGFRSRDFLIQNGAKFLADNVEEFLDIISAEIK' A
#
# COMPACT_ATOMS: atom_id res chain seq x y z
N LEU A 1 9.92 -2.79 -2.52
CA LEU A 1 8.60 -2.13 -2.54
C LEU A 1 7.56 -3.18 -2.88
N TYR A 2 6.50 -3.28 -2.09
CA TYR A 2 5.35 -4.17 -2.32
C TYR A 2 4.09 -3.32 -2.59
N ALA A 3 3.13 -3.87 -3.33
CA ALA A 3 1.85 -3.22 -3.58
C ALA A 3 0.71 -4.25 -3.45
N GLY A 4 -0.37 -3.87 -2.79
CA GLY A 4 -1.52 -4.75 -2.58
C GLY A 4 -2.70 -4.02 -1.97
N ASP A 5 -3.77 -4.75 -1.68
CA ASP A 5 -5.07 -4.21 -1.28
C ASP A 5 -5.64 -4.92 -0.05
N SER A 6 -4.80 -5.68 0.68
CA SER A 6 -5.21 -6.46 1.84
C SER A 6 -4.29 -6.31 3.05
N ASP A 7 -4.80 -6.73 4.21
CA ASP A 7 -4.03 -6.90 5.45
C ASP A 7 -2.88 -7.91 5.30
N VAL A 8 -3.06 -8.91 4.44
CA VAL A 8 -2.01 -9.90 4.13
C VAL A 8 -0.84 -9.23 3.39
N ASP A 9 -1.12 -8.31 2.47
CA ASP A 9 -0.08 -7.57 1.73
C ASP A 9 0.72 -6.65 2.65
N ILE A 10 0.04 -5.96 3.56
CA ILE A 10 0.66 -5.09 4.57
C ILE A 10 1.59 -5.92 5.48
N GLN A 11 1.09 -7.04 6.00
CA GLN A 11 1.88 -7.95 6.85
C GLN A 11 3.04 -8.58 6.07
N THR A 12 2.84 -8.95 4.81
CA THR A 12 3.87 -9.54 3.94
C THR A 12 5.02 -8.56 3.74
N ALA A 13 4.71 -7.31 3.41
CA ALA A 13 5.71 -6.26 3.24
C ALA A 13 6.46 -5.97 4.54
N ALA A 14 5.75 -5.89 5.67
CA ALA A 14 6.35 -5.67 6.99
C ALA A 14 7.32 -6.80 7.38
N ASN A 15 6.91 -8.06 7.18
CA ASN A 15 7.74 -9.24 7.46
C ASN A 15 8.97 -9.32 6.54
N ALA A 16 8.85 -8.81 5.31
CA ALA A 16 9.95 -8.69 4.37
C ALA A 16 10.82 -7.43 4.57
N CYS A 17 10.52 -6.60 5.58
CA CYS A 17 11.19 -5.33 5.86
C CYS A 17 11.22 -4.37 4.65
N ILE A 18 10.16 -4.35 3.83
CA ILE A 18 10.00 -3.43 2.69
C ILE A 18 8.74 -2.56 2.83
N PRO A 19 8.70 -1.37 2.21
CA PRO A 19 7.49 -0.55 2.19
C PRO A 19 6.34 -1.24 1.43
N CYS A 20 5.10 -0.96 1.86
CA CYS A 20 3.86 -1.40 1.21
C CYS A 20 3.05 -0.19 0.73
N ILE A 21 2.65 -0.20 -0.53
CA ILE A 21 1.64 0.72 -1.07
C ILE A 21 0.29 -0.01 -1.08
N SER A 22 -0.67 0.50 -0.33
CA SER A 22 -2.02 -0.05 -0.24
C SER A 22 -2.96 0.66 -1.22
N VAL A 23 -3.48 -0.04 -2.20
CA VAL A 23 -4.41 0.54 -3.19
C VAL A 23 -5.85 0.41 -2.72
N THR A 24 -6.67 1.45 -2.90
CA THR A 24 -8.05 1.48 -2.39
C THR A 24 -9.10 1.00 -3.40
N TRP A 25 -8.67 0.69 -4.62
CA TRP A 25 -9.54 0.15 -5.69
C TRP A 25 -9.56 -1.39 -5.73
N GLY A 26 -9.13 -2.05 -4.65
CA GLY A 26 -9.17 -3.50 -4.48
C GLY A 26 -10.33 -3.98 -3.58
N PHE A 27 -10.08 -5.01 -2.79
CA PHE A 27 -11.08 -5.74 -2.01
C PHE A 27 -11.34 -5.16 -0.63
N ARG A 28 -10.35 -4.52 0.02
CA ARG A 28 -10.51 -3.92 1.34
C ARG A 28 -10.82 -2.43 1.24
N SER A 29 -11.63 -1.93 2.16
CA SER A 29 -11.89 -0.49 2.27
C SER A 29 -10.66 0.26 2.78
N ARG A 30 -10.59 1.55 2.46
CA ARG A 30 -9.55 2.45 2.97
C ARG A 30 -9.41 2.38 4.49
N ASP A 31 -10.53 2.45 5.22
CA ASP A 31 -10.52 2.41 6.68
C ASP A 31 -9.97 1.09 7.22
N PHE A 32 -10.30 -0.03 6.57
CA PHE A 32 -9.75 -1.34 6.93
C PHE A 32 -8.23 -1.37 6.73
N LEU A 33 -7.73 -0.83 5.62
CA LEU A 33 -6.29 -0.76 5.32
C LEU A 33 -5.56 0.09 6.36
N ILE A 34 -6.10 1.26 6.72
CA ILE A 34 -5.54 2.15 7.75
C ILE A 34 -5.50 1.45 9.11
N GLN A 35 -6.60 0.78 9.51
CA GLN A 35 -6.66 0.03 10.77
C GLN A 35 -5.64 -1.11 10.84
N ASN A 36 -5.26 -1.70 9.69
CA ASN A 36 -4.26 -2.76 9.58
C ASN A 36 -2.83 -2.24 9.35
N GLY A 37 -2.61 -0.91 9.42
CA GLY A 37 -1.26 -0.33 9.39
C GLY A 37 -0.75 0.08 8.00
N ALA A 38 -1.63 0.26 7.02
CA ALA A 38 -1.27 0.88 5.75
C ALA A 38 -0.67 2.28 5.98
N LYS A 39 0.51 2.54 5.39
CA LYS A 39 1.23 3.81 5.51
C LYS A 39 1.16 4.66 4.24
N PHE A 40 1.20 4.01 3.09
CA PHE A 40 1.06 4.63 1.79
C PHE A 40 -0.24 4.14 1.18
N LEU A 41 -1.16 5.05 0.87
CA LEU A 41 -2.42 4.72 0.22
C LEU A 41 -2.50 5.42 -1.13
N ALA A 42 -2.97 4.72 -2.15
CA ALA A 42 -3.27 5.29 -3.46
C ALA A 42 -4.74 5.06 -3.80
N ASP A 43 -5.42 6.09 -4.29
CA ASP A 43 -6.81 6.05 -4.76
C ASP A 43 -6.95 5.91 -6.28
N ASN A 44 -5.90 6.21 -7.02
CA ASN A 44 -5.79 5.97 -8.46
C ASN A 44 -4.35 5.61 -8.88
N VAL A 45 -4.20 5.29 -10.17
CA VAL A 45 -2.92 4.87 -10.75
C VAL A 45 -1.90 6.01 -10.72
N GLU A 46 -2.34 7.24 -10.91
CA GLU A 46 -1.50 8.44 -10.89
C GLU A 46 -0.84 8.61 -9.50
N GLU A 47 -1.63 8.57 -8.42
CA GLU A 47 -1.12 8.62 -7.05
C GLU A 47 -0.15 7.46 -6.75
N PHE A 48 -0.43 6.26 -7.27
CA PHE A 48 0.46 5.11 -7.11
C PHE A 48 1.82 5.35 -7.78
N LEU A 49 1.82 5.91 -8.99
CA LEU A 49 3.04 6.26 -9.72
C LEU A 49 3.83 7.38 -9.02
N ASP A 50 3.13 8.35 -8.43
CA ASP A 50 3.75 9.42 -7.64
C ASP A 50 4.47 8.84 -6.40
N ILE A 51 3.83 7.92 -5.67
CA ILE A 51 4.42 7.26 -4.50
C ILE A 51 5.64 6.42 -4.91
N ILE A 52 5.54 5.63 -5.98
CA ILE A 52 6.67 4.84 -6.51
C ILE A 52 7.84 5.77 -6.84
N SER A 53 7.58 6.87 -7.54
CA SER A 53 8.63 7.80 -7.97
C SER A 53 9.30 8.50 -6.79
N ALA A 54 8.60 8.69 -5.67
CA ALA A 54 9.17 9.24 -4.45
C ALA A 54 10.09 8.25 -3.71
N GLU A 55 9.78 6.95 -3.74
CA GLU A 55 10.49 5.90 -2.99
C GLU A 55 11.73 5.34 -3.72
N ILE A 56 11.77 5.33 -5.07
CA ILE A 56 12.89 4.78 -5.85
C ILE A 56 13.96 5.86 -6.16
N LYS A 57 14.39 6.62 -5.15
CA LYS A 57 15.54 7.54 -5.32
C LYS A 57 16.88 6.84 -5.15
#